data_AF-A0A7X2SZ54-F1
#
_entry.id   AF-A0A7X2SZ54-F1
#
_cell.length_a   1.000
_cell.length_b   1.000
_cell.length_c   1.000
_cell.angle_alpha   90.00
_cell.angle_beta   90.00
_cell.angle_gamma   90.00
#
_symmetry.space_group_name_H-M   'P 1'
#
loop_
_entity.id
_entity.type
_entity.pdbx_description
1 polymer ?
#
loop_
_entity_poly.entity_id
_entity_poly.type
_entity_poly.pdbx_seq_one_letter_code
_entity_poly.pdbx_strand_id
1 'polypeptide(L)'
;MIYALQLGVAGPQHDMANLMTLNHNGQAITLSNQLKASGVTDAASLKKAIDGSAKGSFTFAHTFPTSTHAMWLYYWLANAGIHPFDDVRTVVVPPPQMVMNMKIGNMSGFCVGEPWNQRAISDNIGFTAASSQQIWPEHPEKVLGTRA
;
A
#
# COMPACT_ATOMS: atom_id res chain seq x y z
N MET A 1 0.01 3.90 13.55
CA MET A 1 -1.17 4.54 14.20
C MET A 1 -0.97 4.76 15.69
N ILE A 2 -0.65 3.74 16.51
CA ILE A 2 -0.47 3.91 17.98
C ILE A 2 0.54 5.01 18.33
N TYR A 3 1.76 4.94 17.79
CA TYR A 3 2.75 6.01 18.00
C TYR A 3 2.32 7.37 17.42
N ALA A 4 1.54 7.38 16.34
CA ALA A 4 1.07 8.64 15.76
C ALA A 4 0.04 9.33 16.67
N LEU A 5 -0.76 8.58 17.44
CA LEU A 5 -1.63 9.12 18.48
C LEU A 5 -0.84 9.52 19.74
N GLN A 6 0.14 8.71 20.15
CA GLN A 6 1.08 9.04 21.24
C GLN A 6 1.78 10.38 21.03
N LEU A 7 2.17 10.66 19.78
CA LEU A 7 2.96 11.83 19.39
C LEU A 7 2.10 12.99 18.84
N GLY A 8 0.77 12.85 18.82
CA GLY A 8 -0.12 13.91 18.29
C GLY A 8 -0.05 14.13 16.77
N VAL A 9 0.55 13.20 16.02
CA VAL A 9 0.71 13.28 14.55
C VAL A 9 -0.59 12.90 13.82
N ALA A 10 -1.44 12.07 14.43
CA ALA A 10 -2.65 11.51 13.82
C ALA A 10 -3.96 11.86 14.55
N GLY A 11 -4.02 13.03 15.20
CA GLY A 11 -5.18 13.50 15.96
C GLY A 11 -4.81 13.99 17.36
N PRO A 12 -5.79 14.16 18.28
CA PRO A 12 -5.52 14.53 19.66
C PRO A 12 -4.53 13.58 20.32
N GLN A 13 -3.51 14.17 20.95
CA GLN A 13 -2.47 13.42 21.64
C GLN A 13 -3.04 12.72 22.87
N HIS A 14 -2.72 11.43 23.01
CA HIS A 14 -3.07 10.62 24.17
C HIS A 14 -1.94 9.65 24.48
N ASP A 15 -1.76 9.34 25.76
CA ASP A 15 -0.90 8.23 26.14
C ASP A 15 -1.52 6.89 25.73
N MET A 16 -0.74 6.06 25.06
CA MET A 16 -1.14 4.82 24.42
C MET A 16 -0.22 3.67 24.86
N ALA A 17 -0.81 2.49 25.04
CA ALA A 17 -0.09 1.25 25.29
C ALA A 17 -0.22 0.29 24.10
N ASN A 18 0.87 -0.40 23.74
CA ASN A 18 0.84 -1.54 22.82
C ASN A 18 0.85 -2.83 23.63
N LEU A 19 -0.25 -3.58 23.60
CA LEU A 19 -0.42 -4.76 24.46
C LEU A 19 0.06 -6.04 23.80
N MET A 20 -0.14 -6.18 22.49
CA MET A 20 0.28 -7.36 21.73
C MET A 20 0.20 -7.13 20.21
N THR A 21 0.97 -7.92 19.48
CA THR A 21 0.81 -8.11 18.04
C THR A 21 -0.36 -9.06 17.78
N LEU A 22 -1.35 -8.63 16.99
CA LEU A 22 -2.53 -9.40 16.63
C LEU A 22 -2.29 -10.36 15.47
N ASN A 23 -1.44 -9.97 14.53
CA ASN A 23 -1.11 -10.80 13.38
C ASN A 23 0.27 -10.46 12.82
N HIS A 24 0.82 -11.43 12.09
CA HIS A 24 1.88 -11.20 11.11
C HIS A 24 1.26 -11.24 9.71
N ASN A 25 1.98 -10.73 8.72
CA ASN A 25 1.69 -11.00 7.32
C ASN A 25 0.27 -10.52 6.88
N GLY A 26 -0.25 -11.05 5.77
CA GLY A 26 -1.63 -10.82 5.29
C GLY A 26 -1.88 -9.52 4.51
N GLN A 27 -0.82 -8.79 4.15
CA GLN A 27 -0.90 -7.58 3.31
C GLN A 27 -0.26 -7.82 1.95
N ALA A 28 -0.65 -7.06 0.94
CA ALA A 28 -0.02 -7.13 -0.38
C ALA A 28 -0.06 -5.79 -1.12
N ILE A 29 0.73 -5.72 -2.18
CA ILE A 29 0.75 -4.65 -3.17
C ILE A 29 0.13 -5.21 -4.44
N THR A 30 -0.97 -4.61 -4.86
CA THR A 30 -1.74 -4.99 -6.05
C THR A 30 -1.61 -3.92 -7.11
N LEU A 31 -1.31 -4.33 -8.35
CA LEU A 31 -1.22 -3.46 -9.53
C LEU A 31 -2.39 -3.75 -10.47
N SER A 32 -2.80 -2.75 -11.23
CA SER A 32 -3.91 -2.88 -12.17
C SER A 32 -3.58 -3.81 -13.35
N ASN A 33 -4.60 -4.44 -13.93
CA ASN A 33 -4.43 -5.22 -15.15
C ASN A 33 -4.08 -4.36 -16.37
N GLN A 34 -4.37 -3.06 -16.34
CA GLN A 34 -3.91 -2.11 -17.36
C GLN A 34 -2.37 -2.00 -17.35
N LEU A 35 -1.76 -1.91 -16.18
CA LEU A 35 -0.31 -1.98 -16.03
C LEU A 35 0.24 -3.32 -16.54
N LYS A 36 -0.42 -4.42 -16.18
CA LYS A 36 -0.06 -5.76 -16.66
C LYS A 36 -0.05 -5.85 -18.19
N ALA A 37 -1.08 -5.30 -18.83
CA ALA A 37 -1.21 -5.27 -20.29
C ALA A 37 -0.10 -4.42 -20.96
N SER A 38 0.42 -3.41 -20.25
CA SER A 38 1.58 -2.62 -20.70
C SER A 38 2.94 -3.27 -20.40
N GLY A 39 2.97 -4.50 -19.89
CA GLY A 39 4.20 -5.24 -19.57
C GLY A 39 4.77 -5.00 -18.17
N VAL A 40 4.01 -4.33 -17.28
CA VAL A 40 4.41 -4.14 -15.88
C VAL A 40 3.92 -5.32 -15.04
N THR A 41 4.84 -6.12 -14.53
CA THR A 41 4.55 -7.33 -13.73
C THR A 41 5.25 -7.33 -12.37
N ASP A 42 6.20 -6.43 -12.14
CA ASP A 42 7.03 -6.35 -10.95
C ASP A 42 7.52 -4.91 -10.71
N ALA A 43 8.29 -4.70 -9.64
CA ALA A 43 8.80 -3.38 -9.29
C ALA A 43 9.79 -2.83 -10.35
N ALA A 44 10.57 -3.70 -11.01
CA ALA A 44 11.57 -3.28 -11.99
C ALA A 44 10.94 -2.82 -13.31
N SER A 45 9.94 -3.55 -13.79
CA SER A 45 9.13 -3.16 -14.94
C SER A 45 8.28 -1.92 -14.63
N LEU A 46 7.79 -1.78 -13.39
CA LEU A 46 7.10 -0.56 -12.95
C LEU A 46 8.03 0.66 -12.98
N LYS A 47 9.27 0.54 -12.49
CA LYS A 47 10.27 1.62 -12.55
C LYS A 47 10.49 2.11 -13.97
N LYS A 48 10.64 1.20 -14.93
CA LYS A 48 10.80 1.55 -16.36
C LYS A 48 9.59 2.32 -16.90
N ALA A 49 8.37 1.92 -16.53
CA ALA A 49 7.15 2.61 -16.95
C ALA A 49 7.05 4.02 -16.36
N ILE A 50 7.43 4.18 -15.09
CA ILE A 50 7.46 5.48 -14.40
C ILE A 50 8.51 6.41 -15.02
N ASP A 51 9.72 5.92 -15.28
CA ASP A 51 10.80 6.71 -15.90
C ASP A 51 10.45 7.20 -17.31
N GLY A 52 9.65 6.42 -18.04
CA GLY A 52 9.17 6.79 -19.38
C GLY A 52 7.97 7.74 -19.39
N SER A 53 7.47 8.18 -18.23
CA SER A 53 6.27 9.00 -18.10
C SER A 53 6.54 10.29 -17.34
N ALA A 54 5.64 11.27 -17.46
CA ALA A 54 5.72 12.46 -16.61
C ALA A 54 5.57 12.08 -15.13
N LYS A 55 6.30 12.75 -14.25
CA LYS A 55 6.19 12.55 -12.79
C LYS A 55 4.74 12.70 -12.33
N GLY A 56 4.32 11.81 -11.43
CA GLY A 56 2.95 11.79 -10.91
C GLY A 56 1.90 11.23 -11.86
N SER A 57 2.28 10.65 -13.02
CA SER A 57 1.33 9.98 -13.93
C SER A 57 0.68 8.74 -13.31
N PHE A 58 1.39 8.07 -12.40
CA PHE A 58 0.90 6.86 -11.73
C PHE A 58 0.39 7.20 -10.33
N THR A 59 -0.80 6.70 -9.99
CA THR A 59 -1.45 6.94 -8.70
C THR A 59 -1.59 5.65 -7.91
N PHE A 60 -1.03 5.63 -6.71
CA PHE A 60 -1.08 4.52 -5.78
C PHE A 60 -1.84 4.88 -4.51
N ALA A 61 -2.55 3.91 -3.93
CA ALA A 61 -3.27 4.13 -2.68
C ALA A 61 -2.75 3.31 -1.49
N HIS A 62 -2.89 3.89 -0.31
CA HIS A 62 -2.75 3.23 0.99
C HIS A 62 -3.89 3.71 1.91
N THR A 63 -4.03 3.09 3.08
CA THR A 63 -5.19 3.34 3.96
C THR A 63 -5.03 4.54 4.89
N PHE A 64 -3.79 4.93 5.22
CA PHE A 64 -3.51 6.07 6.10
C PHE A 64 -2.02 6.49 5.97
N PRO A 65 -1.65 7.77 6.08
CA PRO A 65 -0.25 8.22 5.86
C PRO A 65 0.79 7.58 6.80
N THR A 66 0.39 7.24 8.02
CA THR A 66 1.27 6.55 9.00
C THR A 66 0.82 5.10 9.27
N SER A 67 0.13 4.46 8.33
CA SER A 67 -0.17 3.02 8.44
C SER A 67 0.98 2.17 7.91
N THR A 68 0.98 0.91 8.32
CA THR A 68 1.86 -0.12 7.77
C THR A 68 1.71 -0.24 6.26
N HIS A 69 0.49 -0.13 5.70
CA HIS A 69 0.29 -0.16 4.25
C HIS A 69 1.03 0.96 3.50
N ALA A 70 1.10 2.17 4.06
CA ALA A 70 1.91 3.24 3.49
C ALA A 70 3.39 2.86 3.53
N MET A 71 3.87 2.34 4.66
CA MET A 71 5.27 1.92 4.80
C MET A 71 5.64 0.78 3.84
N TRP A 72 4.78 -0.22 3.66
CA TRP A 72 5.01 -1.32 2.71
C TRP A 72 5.08 -0.81 1.28
N LEU A 73 4.14 0.04 0.88
CA LEU A 73 4.13 0.63 -0.45
C LEU A 73 5.40 1.46 -0.69
N TYR A 74 5.76 2.33 0.25
CA TYR A 74 6.93 3.19 0.12
C TYR A 74 8.22 2.40 0.08
N TYR A 75 8.36 1.40 0.95
CA TYR A 75 9.54 0.52 0.97
C TYR A 75 9.70 -0.22 -0.36
N TRP A 76 8.61 -0.80 -0.87
CA TRP A 76 8.65 -1.54 -2.13
C TRP A 76 8.96 -0.65 -3.34
N LEU A 77 8.37 0.55 -3.40
CA LEU A 77 8.67 1.55 -4.44
C LEU A 77 10.13 2.03 -4.36
N ALA A 78 10.58 2.41 -3.16
CA ALA A 78 11.93 2.92 -2.95
C ALA A 78 12.99 1.85 -3.24
N ASN A 79 12.72 0.58 -2.96
CA ASN A 79 13.61 -0.54 -3.30
C ASN A 79 13.80 -0.70 -4.82
N ALA A 80 12.85 -0.24 -5.64
CA ALA A 80 12.98 -0.16 -7.09
C ALA A 80 13.53 1.20 -7.59
N GLY A 81 13.93 2.09 -6.68
CA GLY A 81 14.40 3.43 -6.98
C GLY A 81 13.29 4.42 -7.37
N ILE A 82 12.03 4.13 -7.04
CA ILE A 82 10.88 5.04 -7.27
C ILE A 82 10.69 5.87 -6.01
N HIS A 83 10.81 7.20 -6.11
CA HIS A 83 10.54 8.07 -4.97
C HIS A 83 9.03 8.19 -4.74
N PRO A 84 8.50 7.72 -3.58
CA PRO A 84 7.06 7.60 -3.35
C PRO A 84 6.31 8.95 -3.32
N PHE A 85 7.03 10.06 -3.15
CA PHE A 85 6.45 11.40 -3.08
C PHE A 85 6.74 12.30 -4.29
N ASP A 86 7.71 11.91 -5.14
CA ASP A 86 8.18 12.78 -6.23
C ASP A 86 7.86 12.18 -7.60
N ASP A 87 8.00 10.86 -7.75
CA ASP A 87 7.87 10.21 -9.04
C ASP A 87 6.43 9.73 -9.29
N VAL A 88 5.67 9.50 -8.23
CA VAL A 88 4.30 8.98 -8.26
C VAL A 88 3.38 9.78 -7.34
N ARG A 89 2.07 9.62 -7.51
CA ARG A 89 1.06 10.15 -6.59
C ARG A 89 0.66 9.09 -5.59
N THR A 90 0.79 9.36 -4.29
CA THR A 90 0.26 8.49 -3.24
C THR A 90 -0.94 9.14 -2.57
N VAL A 91 -2.05 8.42 -2.49
CA VAL A 91 -3.32 8.92 -1.94
C VAL A 91 -3.89 8.02 -0.85
N VAL A 92 -4.64 8.63 0.08
CA VAL A 92 -5.38 7.91 1.11
C VAL A 92 -6.75 7.55 0.56
N VAL A 93 -7.06 6.25 0.50
CA VAL A 93 -8.34 5.76 -0.01
C VAL A 93 -8.83 4.60 0.86
N PRO A 94 -10.11 4.56 1.27
CA PRO A 94 -10.69 3.39 1.95
C PRO A 94 -10.61 2.12 1.09
N PRO A 95 -10.32 0.93 1.66
CA PRO A 95 -10.12 -0.29 0.88
C PRO A 95 -11.22 -0.66 -0.14
N PRO A 96 -12.53 -0.56 0.16
CA PRO A 96 -13.56 -0.83 -0.84
C PRO A 96 -13.47 0.10 -2.05
N GLN A 97 -13.09 1.36 -1.81
CA GLN A 97 -12.93 2.37 -2.86
C GLN A 97 -11.65 2.18 -3.66
N MET A 98 -10.59 1.58 -3.08
CA MET A 98 -9.37 1.24 -3.82
C MET A 98 -9.69 0.28 -4.98
N VAL A 99 -10.44 -0.78 -4.71
CA VAL A 99 -10.84 -1.77 -5.73
C VAL A 99 -11.69 -1.11 -6.81
N MET A 100 -12.65 -0.27 -6.42
CA MET A 100 -13.52 0.44 -7.37
C MET A 100 -12.74 1.44 -8.23
N ASN A 101 -11.86 2.25 -7.63
CA ASN A 101 -11.05 3.24 -8.34
C ASN A 101 -10.07 2.60 -9.32
N MET A 102 -9.50 1.43 -8.97
CA MET A 102 -8.67 0.65 -9.88
C MET A 102 -9.51 0.07 -11.04
N LYS A 103 -10.74 -0.38 -10.78
CA LYS A 103 -11.67 -0.89 -11.81
C LYS A 103 -11.99 0.13 -12.88
N ILE A 104 -12.18 1.40 -12.50
CA ILE A 104 -12.49 2.49 -13.44
C ILE A 104 -11.24 3.14 -14.05
N GLY A 105 -10.04 2.61 -13.78
CA GLY A 105 -8.78 3.10 -14.36
C GLY A 105 -8.19 4.36 -13.71
N ASN A 106 -8.73 4.81 -12.57
CA ASN A 106 -8.26 6.00 -11.87
C ASN A 106 -7.14 5.70 -10.85
N MET A 107 -6.66 4.45 -10.80
CA MET A 107 -5.64 4.00 -9.85
C MET A 107 -4.76 2.93 -10.47
N SER A 108 -3.44 3.13 -10.35
CA SER A 108 -2.41 2.24 -10.89
C SER A 108 -2.16 1.03 -9.99
N GLY A 109 -2.33 1.19 -8.68
CA GLY A 109 -2.22 0.10 -7.72
C GLY A 109 -2.48 0.56 -6.29
N PHE A 110 -2.45 -0.37 -5.34
CA PHE A 110 -2.63 -0.06 -3.93
C PHE A 110 -1.90 -1.06 -3.02
N CYS A 111 -1.68 -0.67 -1.77
CA CYS A 111 -1.27 -1.57 -0.70
C CYS A 111 -2.34 -1.67 0.39
N VAL A 112 -2.73 -2.90 0.73
CA VAL A 112 -3.78 -3.17 1.73
C VAL A 112 -3.72 -4.62 2.21
N GLY A 113 -4.32 -4.88 3.37
CA GLY A 113 -4.62 -6.22 3.86
C GLY A 113 -5.71 -6.96 3.08
N GLU A 114 -5.76 -8.28 3.23
CA GLU A 114 -6.88 -9.08 2.73
C GLU A 114 -8.24 -8.63 3.32
N PRO A 115 -9.37 -8.86 2.62
CA PRO A 115 -9.54 -9.66 1.39
C PRO A 115 -9.46 -8.83 0.08
N TRP A 116 -8.99 -7.59 0.15
CA TRP A 116 -9.14 -6.64 -0.96
C TRP A 116 -8.23 -6.96 -2.16
N ASN A 117 -7.06 -7.55 -1.92
CA ASN A 117 -6.18 -8.01 -3.00
C ASN A 117 -6.82 -9.21 -3.71
N GLN A 118 -7.31 -10.19 -2.94
CA GLN A 118 -8.03 -11.33 -3.50
C GLN A 118 -9.28 -10.89 -4.28
N ARG A 119 -9.99 -9.87 -3.79
CA ARG A 119 -11.14 -9.30 -4.50
C ARG A 119 -10.75 -8.69 -5.85
N ALA A 120 -9.65 -7.95 -5.91
CA ALA A 120 -9.16 -7.38 -7.16
C ALA A 120 -8.75 -8.45 -8.18
N ILE A 121 -8.20 -9.58 -7.73
CA ILE A 121 -7.89 -10.74 -8.58
C ILE A 121 -9.19 -11.39 -9.06
N SER A 122 -10.11 -11.70 -8.15
CA SER A 122 -11.38 -12.38 -8.45
C SER A 122 -12.24 -11.59 -9.44
N ASP A 123 -12.25 -10.27 -9.35
CA ASP A 123 -13.02 -9.39 -10.24
C ASP A 123 -12.24 -9.04 -11.53
N ASN A 124 -11.06 -9.65 -11.75
CA ASN A 124 -10.17 -9.41 -12.88
C ASN A 124 -9.78 -7.94 -13.07
N ILE A 125 -9.56 -7.22 -11.96
CA ILE A 125 -9.21 -5.80 -11.94
C ILE A 125 -7.68 -5.62 -11.89
N GLY A 126 -6.99 -6.51 -11.18
CA GLY A 126 -5.56 -6.42 -10.98
C GLY A 126 -4.94 -7.73 -10.54
N PHE A 127 -3.65 -7.66 -10.23
CA PHE A 127 -2.83 -8.79 -9.79
C PHE A 127 -1.93 -8.36 -8.64
N THR A 128 -1.61 -9.30 -7.75
CA THR A 128 -0.63 -9.07 -6.68
C THR A 128 0.78 -9.07 -7.25
N ALA A 129 1.47 -7.93 -7.12
CA ALA A 129 2.87 -7.78 -7.54
C ALA A 129 3.85 -8.24 -6.44
N ALA A 130 3.49 -8.04 -5.17
CA ALA A 130 4.25 -8.55 -4.03
C ALA A 130 3.33 -8.73 -2.83
N SER A 131 3.45 -9.86 -2.14
CA SER A 131 2.95 -9.98 -0.78
C SER A 131 3.93 -9.34 0.19
N SER A 132 3.43 -8.84 1.31
CA SER A 132 4.28 -8.28 2.37
C SER A 132 5.23 -9.32 2.97
N GLN A 133 4.95 -10.62 2.85
CA GLN A 133 5.85 -11.69 3.31
C GLN A 133 7.02 -11.94 2.35
N GLN A 134 6.84 -11.62 1.07
CA GLN A 134 7.95 -11.60 0.11
C GLN A 134 8.89 -10.43 0.36
N ILE A 135 8.41 -9.36 0.99
CA ILE A 135 9.22 -8.19 1.37
C ILE A 135 9.93 -8.45 2.70
N TRP A 136 9.18 -8.82 3.73
CA TRP A 136 9.70 -9.17 5.05
C TRP A 136 8.92 -10.38 5.61
N PRO A 137 9.51 -11.57 5.63
CA PRO A 137 8.89 -12.76 6.20
C PRO A 137 8.58 -12.57 7.70
N GLU A 138 7.37 -12.97 8.13
CA GLU A 138 6.92 -12.93 9.54
C GLU A 138 7.00 -11.55 10.21
N HIS A 139 6.80 -10.47 9.43
CA HIS A 139 6.81 -9.12 10.00
C HIS A 139 5.64 -8.91 10.97
N PRO A 140 5.83 -8.13 12.04
CA PRO A 140 4.74 -7.67 12.89
C PRO A 140 3.81 -6.76 12.09
N GLU A 141 2.50 -6.86 12.30
CA GLU A 141 1.54 -6.10 11.52
C GLU A 141 0.55 -5.34 12.43
N LYS A 142 -0.68 -5.83 12.60
CA LYS A 142 -1.67 -5.14 13.45
C LYS A 142 -1.39 -5.41 14.91
N VAL A 143 -1.71 -4.43 15.76
CA VAL A 143 -1.53 -4.50 17.21
C VAL A 143 -2.82 -4.20 17.94
N LEU A 144 -2.97 -4.76 19.14
CA LEU A 144 -3.96 -4.31 20.10
C LEU A 144 -3.38 -3.12 20.87
N GLY A 145 -3.95 -1.94 20.67
CA GLY A 145 -3.57 -0.76 21.43
C GLY A 145 -4.73 -0.22 22.27
N THR A 146 -4.39 0.29 23.45
CA THR A 146 -5.31 0.95 24.38
C THR A 146 -4.76 2.33 24.76
N ARG A 147 -5.57 3.14 25.44
CA ARG A 147 -5.01 4.23 26.24
C ARG A 147 -4.18 3.62 27.39
N ALA A 148 -3.12 4.31 27.78
CA ALA A 148 -2.31 3.93 28.94
C ALA A 148 -3.08 4.10 30.26
#